data_AF-A0A942I8M1-F1
#
_entry.id   AF-A0A942I8M1-F1
#
_cell.length_a   1.000
_cell.length_b   1.000
_cell.length_c   1.000
_cell.angle_alpha   90.00
_cell.angle_beta   90.00
_cell.angle_gamma   90.00
#
_symmetry.space_group_name_H-M   'P 1'
#
loop_
_entity.id
_entity.type
_entity.pdbx_description
1 polymer ?
#
loop_
_entity_poly.entity_id
_entity_poly.type
_entity_poly.pdbx_seq_one_letter_code
_entity_poly.pdbx_strand_id
1 'polypeptide(L)'
;MRALIQGFILGLVVILPGMSGGTVFLIMGLYEKMIADLVRFNLRPYVPIFGGMVVGIFVGGTVFALVFERFRDVTVAFLFGSLLASVRAVLGGGPSPSVPRVLAMLAGLAAGLIFGAEPMMMAQEAVVVSPLTLLIGGALSTAAMVLPGVPGSSILIIMGIYDTMLYYIKEMILGQLAIFAVGSVGGLFLLAYVLDKLYARYRDLLSYFFAGLILGSTRALLPTEFTLFVVLSFVVGFMVMWPLGGKGQATT
;
A
#
# COMPACT_ATOMS: atom_id res chain seq x y z
N MET A 1 -15.89 -9.27 -24.40
CA MET A 1 -16.76 -8.60 -23.41
C MET A 1 -16.62 -9.19 -22.01
N ARG A 2 -16.79 -10.52 -21.80
CA ARG A 2 -16.61 -11.15 -20.47
C ARG A 2 -15.24 -10.86 -19.81
N ALA A 3 -14.14 -11.02 -20.55
CA ALA A 3 -12.78 -10.72 -20.07
C ALA A 3 -12.59 -9.25 -19.64
N LEU A 4 -13.25 -8.32 -20.32
CA LEU A 4 -13.16 -6.89 -20.02
C LEU A 4 -13.94 -6.53 -18.75
N ILE A 5 -15.10 -7.16 -18.53
CA ILE A 5 -15.88 -7.03 -17.28
C ILE A 5 -15.12 -7.66 -16.11
N GLN A 6 -14.50 -8.84 -16.32
CA GLN A 6 -13.64 -9.45 -15.30
C GLN A 6 -12.49 -8.53 -14.93
N GLY A 7 -11.82 -7.94 -15.93
CA GLY A 7 -10.82 -6.90 -15.75
C GLY A 7 -11.35 -5.72 -14.94
N PHE A 8 -12.51 -5.18 -15.29
CA PHE A 8 -13.13 -4.06 -14.59
C PHE A 8 -13.37 -4.37 -13.10
N ILE A 9 -13.94 -5.53 -12.79
CA ILE A 9 -14.15 -5.99 -11.40
C ILE A 9 -12.80 -6.14 -10.68
N LEU A 10 -11.81 -6.73 -11.33
CA LEU A 10 -10.43 -6.83 -10.83
C LEU A 10 -9.88 -5.44 -10.47
N GLY A 11 -10.04 -4.46 -11.35
CA GLY A 11 -9.60 -3.08 -11.13
C GLY A 11 -10.28 -2.42 -9.93
N LEU A 12 -11.60 -2.61 -9.76
CA LEU A 12 -12.35 -2.11 -8.60
C LEU A 12 -11.85 -2.71 -7.27
N VAL A 13 -11.55 -4.01 -7.26
CA VAL A 13 -11.09 -4.71 -6.05
C VAL A 13 -9.66 -4.33 -5.69
N VAL A 14 -8.78 -4.11 -6.67
CA VAL A 14 -7.37 -3.73 -6.43
C VAL A 14 -7.22 -2.37 -5.74
N ILE A 15 -8.21 -1.49 -5.85
CA ILE A 15 -8.23 -0.21 -5.11
C ILE A 15 -8.46 -0.43 -3.62
N LEU A 16 -9.13 -1.52 -3.23
CA LEU A 16 -9.41 -1.80 -1.83
C LEU A 16 -8.12 -2.24 -1.10
N PRO A 17 -7.80 -1.63 0.04
CA PRO A 17 -6.59 -1.95 0.79
C PRO A 17 -6.60 -3.41 1.24
N GLY A 18 -5.46 -4.10 1.06
CA GLY A 18 -5.27 -5.49 1.49
C GLY A 18 -5.61 -6.56 0.45
N MET A 19 -6.04 -6.19 -0.77
CA MET A 19 -6.34 -7.13 -1.84
C MET A 19 -5.26 -7.09 -2.94
N SER A 20 -4.36 -8.08 -2.95
CA SER A 20 -3.37 -8.22 -4.03
C SER A 20 -4.06 -8.67 -5.32
N GLY A 21 -3.70 -8.06 -6.45
CA GLY A 21 -4.20 -8.46 -7.77
C GLY A 21 -3.99 -9.95 -8.04
N GLY A 22 -2.86 -10.52 -7.60
CA GLY A 22 -2.56 -11.96 -7.73
C GLY A 22 -3.56 -12.85 -6.97
N THR A 23 -4.00 -12.44 -5.78
CA THR A 23 -5.02 -13.16 -5.00
C THR A 23 -6.38 -13.16 -5.71
N VAL A 24 -6.74 -12.03 -6.33
CA VAL A 24 -7.98 -11.94 -7.11
C VAL A 24 -7.90 -12.79 -8.38
N PHE A 25 -6.76 -12.80 -9.08
CA PHE A 25 -6.53 -13.70 -10.21
C PHE A 25 -6.64 -15.18 -9.81
N LEU A 26 -6.18 -15.55 -8.60
CA LEU A 26 -6.29 -16.92 -8.08
C LEU A 26 -7.74 -17.29 -7.77
N ILE A 27 -8.48 -16.42 -7.06
CA ILE A 27 -9.90 -16.63 -6.74
C ILE A 27 -10.74 -16.74 -8.02
N MET A 28 -10.41 -15.99 -9.06
CA MET A 28 -11.09 -16.08 -10.36
C MET A 28 -10.66 -17.29 -11.19
N GLY A 29 -9.75 -18.14 -10.71
CA GLY A 29 -9.24 -19.31 -11.44
C GLY A 29 -8.41 -18.95 -12.67
N LEU A 30 -7.93 -17.70 -12.76
CA LEU A 30 -7.19 -17.17 -13.91
C LEU A 30 -5.67 -17.24 -13.70
N TYR A 31 -5.21 -17.39 -12.46
CA TYR A 31 -3.80 -17.32 -12.10
C TYR A 31 -2.93 -18.35 -12.80
N GLU A 32 -3.23 -19.65 -12.65
CA GLU A 32 -2.40 -20.74 -13.22
C GLU A 32 -2.30 -20.63 -14.75
N LYS A 33 -3.43 -20.32 -15.40
CA LYS A 33 -3.50 -20.14 -16.85
C LYS A 33 -2.68 -18.93 -17.32
N MET A 34 -2.77 -17.82 -16.59
CA MET A 34 -2.01 -16.60 -16.88
C MET A 34 -0.51 -16.83 -16.76
N ILE A 35 -0.05 -17.52 -15.71
CA ILE A 35 1.37 -17.83 -15.52
C ILE A 35 1.86 -18.74 -16.66
N ALA A 36 1.10 -19.79 -17.00
CA ALA A 36 1.46 -20.69 -18.10
C ALA A 36 1.54 -19.97 -19.46
N ASP A 37 0.61 -19.05 -19.75
CA ASP A 37 0.61 -18.25 -20.96
C ASP A 37 1.71 -17.18 -20.98
N LEU A 38 2.04 -16.60 -19.81
CA LEU A 38 3.13 -15.63 -19.64
C LEU A 38 4.48 -16.24 -20.00
N VAL A 39 4.76 -17.46 -19.51
CA VAL A 39 5.98 -18.22 -19.84
C VAL A 39 6.08 -18.51 -21.35
N ARG A 40 4.93 -18.64 -22.03
CA ARG A 40 4.83 -18.87 -23.47
C ARG A 40 4.74 -17.58 -24.28
N PHE A 41 4.86 -16.41 -23.65
CA PHE A 41 4.67 -15.08 -24.27
C PHE A 41 3.32 -14.90 -24.98
N ASN A 42 2.29 -15.66 -24.58
CA ASN A 42 0.96 -15.61 -25.17
C ASN A 42 0.03 -14.63 -24.43
N LEU A 43 0.33 -13.33 -24.54
CA LEU A 43 -0.38 -12.29 -23.78
C LEU A 43 -1.71 -11.83 -24.39
N ARG A 44 -1.98 -12.17 -25.65
CA ARG A 44 -3.17 -11.73 -26.41
C ARG A 44 -4.50 -11.96 -25.65
N PRO A 45 -4.74 -13.10 -24.97
CA PRO A 45 -5.99 -13.33 -24.22
C PRO A 45 -6.19 -12.41 -23.02
N TYR A 46 -5.12 -11.84 -22.47
CA TYR A 46 -5.13 -11.04 -21.23
C TYR A 46 -5.23 -9.53 -21.50
N VAL A 47 -4.95 -9.08 -22.72
CA VAL A 47 -5.09 -7.65 -23.11
C VAL A 47 -6.46 -7.07 -22.74
N PRO A 48 -7.60 -7.74 -23.01
CA PRO A 48 -8.91 -7.22 -22.61
C PRO A 48 -9.11 -7.19 -21.08
N ILE A 49 -8.48 -8.11 -20.34
CA ILE A 49 -8.53 -8.14 -18.87
C ILE A 49 -7.76 -6.95 -18.30
N PHE A 50 -6.53 -6.73 -18.78
CA PHE A 50 -5.75 -5.56 -18.38
C PHE A 50 -6.44 -4.24 -18.77
N GLY A 51 -7.04 -4.18 -19.96
CA GLY A 51 -7.84 -3.03 -20.39
C GLY A 51 -9.01 -2.75 -19.44
N GLY A 52 -9.77 -3.78 -19.08
CA GLY A 52 -10.82 -3.67 -18.08
C GLY A 52 -10.29 -3.23 -16.71
N MET A 53 -9.16 -3.80 -16.27
CA MET A 53 -8.53 -3.49 -14.98
C MET A 53 -8.12 -2.03 -14.88
N VAL A 54 -7.50 -1.47 -15.93
CA VAL A 54 -7.18 -0.05 -16.01
C VAL A 54 -8.44 0.80 -15.85
N VAL A 55 -9.51 0.51 -16.59
CA VAL A 55 -10.78 1.24 -16.48
C VAL A 55 -11.37 1.11 -15.07
N GLY A 56 -11.34 -0.08 -14.47
CA GLY A 56 -11.82 -0.31 -13.11
C GLY A 56 -11.04 0.48 -12.06
N ILE A 57 -9.71 0.54 -12.19
CA ILE A 57 -8.84 1.33 -11.30
C ILE A 57 -9.18 2.82 -11.40
N PHE A 58 -9.37 3.34 -12.61
CA PHE A 58 -9.74 4.75 -12.78
C PHE A 58 -11.13 5.04 -12.20
N VAL A 59 -12.15 4.25 -12.58
CA VAL A 59 -13.52 4.47 -12.11
C VAL A 59 -13.63 4.33 -10.60
N GLY A 60 -13.11 3.23 -10.04
CA GLY A 60 -13.16 3.01 -8.60
C GLY A 60 -12.31 4.02 -7.83
N GLY A 61 -11.16 4.43 -8.36
CA GLY A 61 -10.32 5.47 -7.76
C GLY A 61 -11.01 6.82 -7.73
N THR A 62 -11.69 7.20 -8.82
CA THR A 62 -12.52 8.41 -8.87
C THR A 62 -13.68 8.33 -7.89
N VAL A 63 -14.41 7.21 -7.83
CA VAL A 63 -15.52 7.03 -6.87
C VAL A 63 -15.01 7.10 -5.43
N PHE A 64 -13.89 6.44 -5.13
CA PHE A 64 -13.26 6.50 -3.81
C PHE A 64 -12.87 7.94 -3.47
N ALA A 65 -12.25 8.68 -4.40
CA ALA A 65 -11.89 10.08 -4.20
C ALA A 65 -13.11 10.96 -3.92
N LEU A 66 -14.21 10.79 -4.67
CA LEU A 66 -15.46 11.53 -4.46
C LEU A 66 -16.10 11.22 -3.11
N VAL A 67 -16.10 9.95 -2.69
CA VAL A 67 -16.60 9.55 -1.37
C VAL A 67 -15.69 10.08 -0.26
N PHE A 68 -14.38 10.03 -0.44
CA PHE A 68 -13.41 10.54 0.51
C PHE A 68 -13.50 12.06 0.65
N GLU A 69 -13.73 12.79 -0.43
CA GLU A 69 -13.90 14.25 -0.40
C GLU A 69 -15.20 14.64 0.30
N ARG A 70 -16.31 13.93 0.01
CA ARG A 70 -17.63 14.25 0.57
C ARG A 70 -17.87 13.71 1.98
N PHE A 71 -17.29 12.56 2.32
CA PHE A 71 -17.48 11.84 3.58
C PHE A 71 -16.13 11.47 4.19
N ARG A 72 -15.23 12.44 4.27
CA ARG A 72 -13.85 12.25 4.76
C ARG A 72 -13.79 11.53 6.09
N ASP A 73 -14.44 12.06 7.13
CA ASP A 73 -14.35 11.51 8.48
C ASP A 73 -14.95 10.10 8.59
N VAL A 74 -16.03 9.82 7.86
CA VAL A 74 -16.65 8.49 7.82
C VAL A 74 -15.73 7.48 7.13
N THR A 75 -15.10 7.88 6.01
CA THR A 75 -14.19 7.03 5.23
C THR A 75 -12.90 6.77 6.00
N VAL A 76 -12.31 7.83 6.57
CA VAL A 76 -11.12 7.76 7.41
C VAL A 76 -11.34 6.88 8.63
N ALA A 77 -12.49 7.01 9.30
CA ALA A 77 -12.85 6.16 10.43
C ALA A 77 -13.00 4.68 10.04
N PHE A 78 -13.61 4.38 8.89
CA PHE A 78 -13.66 3.01 8.36
C PHE A 78 -12.26 2.43 8.13
N LEU A 79 -11.38 3.20 7.49
CA LEU A 79 -9.99 2.81 7.24
C LEU A 79 -9.22 2.63 8.55
N PHE A 80 -9.42 3.52 9.52
CA PHE A 80 -8.80 3.43 10.84
C PHE A 80 -9.19 2.14 11.57
N GLY A 81 -10.50 1.82 11.61
CA GLY A 81 -10.98 0.56 12.20
C GLY A 81 -10.41 -0.67 11.49
N SER A 82 -10.39 -0.65 10.16
CA SER A 82 -9.84 -1.71 9.32
C SER A 82 -8.34 -1.93 9.59
N LEU A 83 -7.57 -0.85 9.66
CA LEU A 83 -6.13 -0.87 9.88
C LEU A 83 -5.78 -1.37 11.28
N LEU A 84 -6.51 -0.94 12.32
CA LEU A 84 -6.37 -1.47 13.68
C LEU A 84 -6.68 -2.96 13.77
N ALA A 85 -7.76 -3.43 13.14
CA ALA A 85 -8.09 -4.85 13.11
C ALA A 85 -6.99 -5.68 12.43
N SER A 86 -6.30 -5.13 11.43
CA SER A 86 -5.20 -5.81 10.72
C SER A 86 -3.97 -6.06 11.60
N VAL A 87 -3.78 -5.32 12.70
CA VAL A 87 -2.68 -5.56 13.67
C VAL A 87 -2.73 -6.99 14.19
N ARG A 88 -3.93 -7.50 14.48
CA ARG A 88 -4.14 -8.89 14.91
C ARG A 88 -3.73 -9.88 13.81
N ALA A 89 -4.07 -9.58 12.56
CA ALA A 89 -3.72 -10.41 11.40
C ALA A 89 -2.21 -10.53 11.23
N VAL A 90 -1.51 -9.40 11.36
CA VAL A 90 -0.05 -9.33 11.23
C VAL A 90 0.66 -10.05 12.37
N LEU A 91 0.19 -9.89 13.61
CA LEU A 91 0.72 -10.63 14.75
C LEU A 91 0.38 -12.14 14.67
N GLY A 92 -0.68 -12.50 13.95
CA GLY A 92 -0.98 -13.88 13.54
C GLY A 92 -1.19 -14.87 14.67
N GLY A 93 -1.53 -14.41 15.89
CA GLY A 93 -1.57 -15.27 17.09
C GLY A 93 -0.20 -15.82 17.49
N GLY A 94 0.88 -15.18 17.02
CA GLY A 94 2.26 -15.60 17.23
C GLY A 94 2.73 -15.58 18.69
N PRO A 95 4.01 -15.89 18.92
CA PRO A 95 4.55 -16.16 20.25
C PRO A 95 4.48 -14.93 21.18
N SER A 96 4.41 -15.23 22.48
CA SER A 96 4.23 -14.26 23.56
C SER A 96 5.22 -13.08 23.47
N PRO A 97 4.82 -11.88 23.95
CA PRO A 97 5.70 -10.71 23.92
C PRO A 97 7.02 -11.01 24.64
N SER A 98 8.13 -10.75 23.95
CA SER A 98 9.49 -10.80 24.48
C SER A 98 10.14 -9.43 24.33
N VAL A 99 11.19 -9.14 25.10
CA VAL A 99 11.86 -7.83 25.07
C VAL A 99 12.27 -7.42 23.63
N PRO A 100 12.91 -8.29 22.81
CA PRO A 100 13.26 -7.93 21.43
C PRO A 100 12.04 -7.63 20.56
N ARG A 101 10.93 -8.35 20.75
CA ARG A 101 9.69 -8.17 19.98
C ARG A 101 8.99 -6.86 20.35
N VAL A 102 8.94 -6.52 21.63
CA VAL A 102 8.38 -5.24 22.09
C VAL A 102 9.24 -4.07 21.59
N LEU A 103 10.57 -4.19 21.65
CA LEU A 103 11.47 -3.18 21.08
C LEU A 103 11.26 -3.01 19.57
N ALA A 104 11.09 -4.11 18.83
CA ALA A 104 10.75 -4.05 17.41
C ALA A 104 9.40 -3.34 17.17
N MET A 105 8.38 -3.63 17.98
CA MET A 105 7.09 -2.94 17.91
C MET A 105 7.19 -1.45 18.21
N LEU A 106 7.97 -1.06 19.22
CA LEU A 106 8.20 0.35 19.55
C LEU A 106 8.99 1.07 18.45
N ALA A 107 9.97 0.40 17.84
CA ALA A 107 10.70 0.94 16.68
C ALA A 107 9.76 1.13 15.48
N GLY A 108 8.88 0.16 15.22
CA GLY A 108 7.83 0.27 14.21
C GLY A 108 6.87 1.41 14.49
N LEU A 109 6.40 1.54 15.73
CA LEU A 109 5.52 2.61 16.19
C LEU A 109 6.16 3.99 15.96
N ALA A 110 7.42 4.16 16.36
CA ALA A 110 8.15 5.40 16.14
C ALA A 110 8.28 5.72 14.65
N ALA A 111 8.67 4.74 13.82
CA ALA A 111 8.73 4.90 12.37
C ALA A 111 7.36 5.30 11.80
N GLY A 112 6.28 4.62 12.22
CA GLY A 112 4.92 4.90 11.75
C GLY A 112 4.44 6.29 12.15
N LEU A 113 4.83 6.79 13.33
CA LEU A 113 4.53 8.16 13.75
C LEU A 113 5.30 9.20 12.94
N ILE A 114 6.55 8.92 12.56
CA ILE A 114 7.39 9.81 11.76
C ILE A 114 6.87 9.89 10.32
N PHE A 115 6.60 8.73 9.69
CA PHE A 115 6.19 8.68 8.29
C PHE A 115 4.68 8.90 8.09
N GLY A 116 3.85 8.54 9.06
CA GLY A 116 2.39 8.75 8.99
C GLY A 116 1.98 10.19 9.23
N ALA A 117 2.81 10.99 9.89
CA ALA A 117 2.61 12.44 9.97
C ALA A 117 3.39 13.08 8.81
N GLU A 118 2.75 13.25 7.65
CA GLU A 118 3.34 13.98 6.52
C GLU A 118 3.82 15.35 7.02
N PRO A 119 5.14 15.62 7.06
CA PRO A 119 5.63 16.92 7.47
C PRO A 119 5.21 17.93 6.40
N MET A 120 4.40 18.90 6.78
CA MET A 120 4.01 20.00 5.92
C MET A 120 5.21 20.93 5.72
N MET A 121 6.16 20.49 4.89
CA MET A 121 7.31 21.28 4.50
C MET A 121 6.86 22.30 3.46
N MET A 122 7.19 23.57 3.71
CA MET A 122 6.91 24.66 2.79
C MET A 122 7.64 24.41 1.47
N ALA A 123 6.90 24.60 0.37
CA ALA A 123 7.37 24.42 -0.99
C ALA A 123 8.75 25.07 -1.18
N GLN A 124 9.75 24.25 -1.48
CA GLN A 124 11.02 24.77 -2.00
C GLN A 124 10.87 24.92 -3.51
N GLU A 125 11.48 25.95 -4.09
CA GLU A 125 11.53 26.08 -5.55
C GLU A 125 12.06 24.78 -6.17
N ALA A 126 11.51 24.39 -7.33
CA ALA A 126 11.90 23.16 -8.01
C ALA A 126 13.39 23.22 -8.41
N VAL A 127 14.26 22.74 -7.52
CA VAL A 127 15.69 22.61 -7.78
C VAL A 127 15.90 21.48 -8.77
N VAL A 128 16.87 21.63 -9.68
CA VAL A 128 17.33 20.56 -10.56
C VAL A 128 17.91 19.44 -9.70
N VAL A 129 17.15 18.35 -9.57
CA VAL A 129 17.55 17.18 -8.79
C VAL A 129 18.45 16.27 -9.61
N SER A 130 19.51 15.75 -9.00
CA SER A 130 20.44 14.83 -9.67
C SER A 130 19.75 13.52 -10.10
N PRO A 131 20.12 12.91 -11.24
CA PRO A 131 19.60 11.60 -11.65
C PRO A 131 19.73 10.50 -10.59
N LEU A 132 20.82 10.51 -9.82
CA LEU A 132 21.04 9.56 -8.73
C LEU A 132 20.01 9.74 -7.60
N THR A 133 19.72 11.00 -7.24
CA THR A 133 18.70 11.31 -6.24
C THR A 133 17.32 10.88 -6.72
N LEU A 134 16.99 11.04 -8.01
CA LEU A 134 15.73 10.54 -8.58
C LEU A 134 15.64 9.01 -8.54
N LEU A 135 16.74 8.33 -8.86
CA LEU A 135 16.81 6.87 -8.84
C LEU A 135 16.65 6.32 -7.41
N ILE A 136 17.40 6.87 -6.45
CA ILE A 136 17.29 6.50 -5.03
C ILE A 136 15.93 6.88 -4.47
N GLY A 137 15.43 8.07 -4.82
CA GLY A 137 14.13 8.57 -4.38
C GLY A 137 12.99 7.67 -4.85
N GLY A 138 12.99 7.27 -6.12
CA GLY A 138 12.03 6.29 -6.65
C GLY A 138 12.12 4.95 -5.94
N ALA A 139 13.35 4.45 -5.75
CA ALA A 139 13.58 3.17 -5.09
C ALA A 139 13.06 3.15 -3.65
N LEU A 140 13.42 4.17 -2.84
CA LEU A 140 13.00 4.27 -1.44
C LEU A 140 11.51 4.59 -1.29
N SER A 141 10.96 5.45 -2.15
CA SER A 141 9.53 5.78 -2.15
C SER A 141 8.67 4.56 -2.44
N THR A 142 9.03 3.78 -3.47
CA THR A 142 8.29 2.56 -3.80
C THR A 142 8.50 1.46 -2.76
N ALA A 143 9.71 1.35 -2.22
CA ALA A 143 9.98 0.46 -1.09
C ALA A 143 9.09 0.80 0.12
N ALA A 144 8.97 2.08 0.46
CA ALA A 144 8.07 2.53 1.52
C ALA A 144 6.60 2.14 1.28
N MET A 145 6.12 2.22 0.03
CA MET A 145 4.75 1.82 -0.32
C MET A 145 4.44 0.33 -0.11
N VAL A 146 5.47 -0.54 -0.09
CA VAL A 146 5.29 -1.97 0.21
C VAL A 146 5.08 -2.19 1.72
N LEU A 147 5.63 -1.30 2.56
CA LEU A 147 5.48 -1.40 4.00
C LEU A 147 4.09 -0.93 4.44
N PRO A 148 3.43 -1.64 5.37
CA PRO A 148 2.09 -1.29 5.79
C PRO A 148 2.09 0.04 6.57
N GLY A 149 1.30 1.01 6.12
CA GLY A 149 1.12 2.27 6.83
C GLY A 149 2.15 3.36 6.50
N VAL A 150 3.02 3.18 5.50
CA VAL A 150 4.00 4.19 5.08
C VAL A 150 3.66 4.70 3.68
N PRO A 151 3.21 5.96 3.52
CA PRO A 151 2.99 6.53 2.20
C PRO A 151 4.32 6.69 1.46
N GLY A 152 4.34 6.36 0.16
CA GLY A 152 5.53 6.59 -0.68
C GLY A 152 5.89 8.07 -0.84
N SER A 153 4.89 8.96 -0.77
CA SER A 153 5.04 10.42 -0.81
C SER A 153 5.89 10.94 0.35
N SER A 154 5.75 10.36 1.55
CA SER A 154 6.44 10.83 2.75
C SER A 154 7.97 10.75 2.59
N ILE A 155 8.47 9.72 1.90
CA ILE A 155 9.90 9.60 1.58
C ILE A 155 10.35 10.71 0.63
N LEU A 156 9.56 11.03 -0.39
CA LEU A 156 9.90 12.08 -1.35
C LEU A 156 9.92 13.46 -0.69
N ILE A 157 9.01 13.69 0.27
CA ILE A 157 8.96 14.93 1.05
C ILE A 157 10.17 15.02 1.99
N ILE A 158 10.50 13.95 2.71
CA ILE A 158 11.69 13.91 3.57
C ILE A 158 12.97 14.11 2.77
N MET A 159 13.02 13.57 1.55
CA MET A 159 14.14 13.79 0.62
C MET A 159 14.12 15.16 -0.06
N GLY A 160 13.06 15.97 0.12
CA GLY A 160 12.93 17.30 -0.47
C GLY A 160 12.73 17.31 -1.98
N ILE A 161 12.29 16.20 -2.58
CA ILE A 161 12.14 16.06 -4.05
C ILE A 161 10.68 15.94 -4.50
N TYR A 162 9.73 16.02 -3.57
CA TYR A 162 8.30 15.88 -3.86
C TYR A 162 7.80 16.94 -4.86
N ASP A 163 8.10 18.21 -4.60
CA ASP A 163 7.69 19.32 -5.49
C ASP A 163 8.34 19.21 -6.87
N THR A 164 9.62 18.82 -6.93
CA THR A 164 10.30 18.54 -8.20
C THR A 164 9.63 17.41 -8.98
N MET A 165 9.17 16.35 -8.31
CA MET A 165 8.42 15.27 -8.96
C MET A 165 7.07 15.74 -9.48
N LEU A 166 6.33 16.56 -8.71
CA LEU A 166 5.08 17.18 -9.17
C LEU A 166 5.31 18.07 -10.39
N TYR A 167 6.38 18.85 -10.39
CA TYR A 167 6.78 19.67 -11.53
C TYR A 167 7.09 18.81 -12.76
N TYR A 168 7.85 17.73 -12.62
CA TYR A 168 8.15 16.83 -13.73
C TYR A 168 6.91 16.14 -14.30
N ILE A 169 5.94 15.77 -13.46
CA ILE A 169 4.66 15.22 -13.90
C ILE A 169 3.86 16.30 -14.65
N LYS A 170 3.75 17.51 -14.09
CA LYS A 170 2.97 18.61 -14.66
C LYS A 170 3.53 19.05 -16.02
N GLU A 171 4.84 19.24 -16.12
CA GLU A 171 5.52 19.68 -17.36
C GLU A 171 5.87 18.50 -18.29
N MET A 172 5.44 17.28 -17.95
CA MET A 172 5.67 16.06 -18.74
C MET A 172 7.15 15.83 -19.08
N ILE A 173 8.06 16.05 -18.12
CA ILE A 173 9.49 15.90 -18.32
C ILE A 173 9.89 14.41 -18.24
N LEU A 174 9.63 13.69 -19.33
CA LEU A 174 9.65 12.23 -19.38
C LEU A 174 11.01 11.60 -19.04
N GLY A 175 12.13 12.28 -19.33
CA GLY A 175 13.47 11.73 -19.07
C GLY A 175 13.73 11.49 -17.57
N GLN A 176 13.34 12.45 -16.75
CA GLN A 176 13.51 12.45 -15.30
C GLN A 176 12.51 11.49 -14.66
N LEU A 177 11.27 11.46 -15.17
CA LEU A 177 10.27 10.49 -14.78
C LEU A 177 10.72 9.05 -15.09
N ALA A 178 11.39 8.83 -16.24
CA ALA A 178 11.92 7.51 -16.59
C ALA A 178 13.02 7.06 -15.61
N ILE A 179 13.94 7.95 -15.22
CA ILE A 179 14.98 7.64 -14.23
C ILE A 179 14.35 7.30 -12.88
N PHE A 180 13.38 8.09 -12.43
CA PHE A 180 12.61 7.81 -11.22
C PHE A 180 11.87 6.47 -11.31
N ALA A 181 11.26 6.16 -12.44
CA ALA A 181 10.55 4.92 -12.67
C ALA A 181 11.48 3.70 -12.63
N VAL A 182 12.68 3.79 -13.22
CA VAL A 182 13.71 2.73 -13.12
C VAL A 182 14.09 2.48 -11.65
N GLY A 183 14.33 3.55 -10.90
CA GLY A 183 14.57 3.47 -9.46
C GLY A 183 13.42 2.80 -8.71
N SER A 184 12.19 3.22 -8.99
CA SER A 184 10.95 2.71 -8.39
C SER A 184 10.79 1.20 -8.60
N VAL A 185 10.94 0.74 -9.84
CA VAL A 185 10.87 -0.69 -10.19
C VAL A 185 11.98 -1.48 -9.50
N GLY A 186 13.22 -0.98 -9.54
CA GLY A 186 14.36 -1.62 -8.87
C GLY A 186 14.17 -1.73 -7.35
N GLY A 187 13.69 -0.66 -6.71
CA GLY A 187 13.43 -0.62 -5.27
C GLY A 187 12.32 -1.57 -4.84
N LEU A 188 11.25 -1.68 -5.62
CA LEU A 188 10.17 -2.64 -5.38
C LEU A 188 10.70 -4.09 -5.33
N PHE A 189 11.45 -4.50 -6.35
CA PHE A 189 11.99 -5.86 -6.42
C PHE A 189 13.03 -6.13 -5.34
N LEU A 190 13.93 -5.16 -5.08
CA LEU A 190 14.93 -5.29 -4.02
C LEU A 190 14.28 -5.46 -2.66
N LEU A 191 13.30 -4.61 -2.31
CA LEU A 191 12.63 -4.72 -1.03
C LEU A 191 11.82 -6.02 -0.93
N ALA A 192 11.09 -6.41 -1.97
CA ALA A 192 10.34 -7.67 -1.97
C ALA A 192 11.26 -8.87 -1.69
N TYR A 193 12.44 -8.90 -2.33
CA TYR A 193 13.46 -9.92 -2.10
C TYR A 193 14.03 -9.90 -0.68
N VAL A 194 14.34 -8.70 -0.16
CA VAL A 194 14.88 -8.52 1.20
C VAL A 194 13.84 -8.95 2.23
N LEU A 195 12.59 -8.51 2.09
CA LEU A 195 11.49 -8.87 2.99
C LEU A 195 11.23 -10.38 2.97
N ASP A 196 11.21 -11.04 1.82
CA ASP A 196 11.06 -12.50 1.73
C ASP A 196 12.12 -13.23 2.58
N LYS A 197 13.39 -12.84 2.42
CA LYS A 197 14.51 -13.40 3.19
C LYS A 197 14.43 -13.10 4.69
N LEU A 198 14.14 -11.86 5.06
CA LEU A 198 14.04 -11.48 6.47
C LEU A 198 12.82 -12.13 7.13
N TYR A 199 11.69 -12.23 6.43
CA TYR A 199 10.47 -12.82 6.96
C TYR A 199 10.65 -14.33 7.19
N ALA A 200 11.40 -15.02 6.33
CA ALA A 200 11.76 -16.43 6.55
C ALA A 200 12.58 -16.66 7.84
N ARG A 201 13.43 -15.71 8.27
CA ARG A 201 14.33 -15.88 9.43
C ARG A 201 13.86 -15.15 10.70
N TYR A 202 13.18 -14.02 10.57
CA TYR A 202 12.83 -13.10 11.66
C TYR A 202 11.33 -12.77 11.68
N ARG A 203 10.49 -13.72 11.25
CA ARG A 203 9.03 -13.60 11.15
C ARG A 203 8.39 -12.88 12.33
N ASP A 204 8.68 -13.33 13.55
CA ASP A 204 8.08 -12.76 14.76
C ASP A 204 8.49 -11.30 14.97
N LEU A 205 9.78 -10.99 14.86
CA LEU A 205 10.31 -9.63 15.04
C LEU A 205 9.71 -8.68 14.00
N LEU A 206 9.67 -9.10 12.74
CA LEU A 206 9.05 -8.32 11.67
C LEU A 206 7.54 -8.14 11.86
N SER A 207 6.85 -9.16 12.35
CA SER A 207 5.40 -9.07 12.63
C SER A 207 5.11 -8.06 13.73
N TYR A 208 5.92 -8.03 14.79
CA TYR A 208 5.82 -7.00 15.83
C TYR A 208 6.21 -5.62 15.32
N PHE A 209 7.26 -5.51 14.50
CA PHE A 209 7.64 -4.24 13.85
C PHE A 209 6.53 -3.70 12.97
N PHE A 210 5.93 -4.52 12.10
CA PHE A 210 4.80 -4.12 11.25
C PHE A 210 3.55 -3.80 12.06
N ALA A 211 3.26 -4.53 13.13
CA ALA A 211 2.18 -4.17 14.06
C ALA A 211 2.39 -2.77 14.65
N GLY A 212 3.62 -2.47 15.09
CA GLY A 212 4.02 -1.14 15.53
C GLY A 212 3.84 -0.08 14.46
N LEU A 213 4.33 -0.36 13.24
CA LEU A 213 4.25 0.54 12.08
C LEU A 213 2.80 0.90 11.74
N ILE A 214 1.93 -0.12 11.70
CA ILE A 214 0.49 0.02 11.50
C ILE A 214 -0.08 0.94 12.59
N LEU A 215 0.16 0.65 13.87
CA LEU A 215 -0.31 1.48 14.99
C LEU A 215 0.19 2.92 14.88
N GLY A 216 1.45 3.14 14.54
CA GLY A 216 2.02 4.49 14.42
C GLY A 216 1.40 5.29 13.28
N SER A 217 1.17 4.63 12.15
CA SER A 217 0.57 5.24 10.96
C SER A 217 -0.91 5.60 11.13
N THR A 218 -1.62 4.99 12.09
CA THR A 218 -3.04 5.30 12.34
C THR A 218 -3.30 6.76 12.67
N ARG A 219 -2.29 7.50 13.16
CA ARG A 219 -2.40 8.95 13.40
C ARG A 219 -2.85 9.71 12.15
N ALA A 220 -2.45 9.26 10.97
CA ALA A 220 -2.86 9.85 9.70
C ALA A 220 -4.37 9.70 9.41
N LEU A 221 -5.02 8.73 10.09
CA LEU A 221 -6.40 8.32 9.88
C LEU A 221 -7.31 8.67 11.06
N LEU A 222 -6.98 9.70 11.84
CA LEU A 222 -7.88 10.18 12.88
C LEU A 222 -8.96 11.09 12.27
N PRO A 223 -10.27 10.79 12.50
CA PRO A 223 -11.35 11.65 12.05
C PRO A 223 -11.32 12.98 12.82
N THR A 224 -11.72 14.06 12.15
CA THR A 224 -11.80 15.39 12.78
C THR A 224 -13.04 15.56 13.66
N GLU A 225 -14.16 14.94 13.26
CA GLU A 225 -15.41 14.94 14.02
C GLU A 225 -15.81 13.53 14.48
N PHE A 226 -16.42 13.44 15.66
CA PHE A 226 -16.88 12.19 16.26
C PHE A 226 -18.41 12.09 16.27
N THR A 227 -19.02 12.02 15.09
CA THR A 227 -20.47 11.77 14.96
C THR A 227 -20.80 10.28 15.09
N LEU A 228 -22.07 9.93 15.34
CA LEU A 228 -22.50 8.53 15.43
C LEU A 228 -22.13 7.73 14.17
N PHE A 229 -22.27 8.33 12.98
CA PHE A 229 -21.92 7.67 11.72
C PHE A 229 -20.43 7.37 11.61
N VAL A 230 -19.56 8.27 12.10
CA VAL A 230 -18.10 8.06 12.13
C VAL A 230 -17.76 6.87 13.04
N VAL A 231 -18.35 6.82 14.23
CA VAL A 231 -18.13 5.71 15.18
C VAL A 231 -18.64 4.39 14.61
N LEU A 232 -19.84 4.37 14.02
CA LEU A 232 -20.38 3.18 13.37
C LEU A 232 -19.49 2.73 12.21
N SER A 233 -18.99 3.65 11.40
CA SER A 233 -18.10 3.36 10.28
C SER A 233 -16.78 2.73 10.74
N PHE A 234 -16.19 3.26 11.82
CA PHE A 234 -15.03 2.64 12.47
C PHE A 234 -15.31 1.20 12.91
N VAL A 235 -16.42 1.00 13.61
CA VAL A 235 -16.81 -0.32 14.11
C VAL A 235 -17.03 -1.30 12.95
N VAL A 236 -17.70 -0.86 11.88
CA VAL A 236 -17.91 -1.67 10.67
C VAL A 236 -16.57 -2.03 10.03
N GLY A 237 -15.67 -1.07 9.83
CA GLY A 237 -14.33 -1.34 9.28
C GLY A 237 -13.55 -2.35 10.11
N PHE A 238 -13.58 -2.19 11.43
CA PHE A 238 -12.96 -3.12 12.36
C PHE A 238 -13.57 -4.53 12.27
N MET A 239 -14.90 -4.64 12.29
CA MET A 239 -15.61 -5.92 12.21
C MET A 239 -15.41 -6.63 10.87
N VAL A 240 -15.33 -5.89 9.75
CA VAL A 240 -15.09 -6.47 8.42
C VAL A 240 -13.71 -7.10 8.34
N MET A 241 -12.69 -6.45 8.91
CA MET A 241 -11.31 -6.94 8.87
C MET A 241 -10.98 -7.97 9.96
N TRP A 242 -11.71 -7.98 11.08
CA TRP A 242 -11.43 -8.85 12.22
C TRP A 242 -11.34 -10.37 11.90
N PRO A 243 -12.21 -10.96 11.05
CA PRO A 243 -12.16 -12.37 10.71
C PRO A 243 -10.95 -12.75 9.86
N LEU A 244 -10.40 -11.81 9.09
CA LEU A 244 -9.23 -12.06 8.23
C LEU A 244 -7.96 -12.27 9.05
N GLY A 245 -7.90 -11.73 10.27
CA GLY A 245 -6.75 -11.87 11.16
C GLY A 245 -6.62 -13.20 11.91
N GLY A 246 -7.54 -14.15 11.70
CA GLY A 246 -7.50 -15.47 12.35
C GLY A 246 -7.20 -16.65 11.42
N LYS A 247 -7.20 -16.46 10.10
CA LYS A 247 -7.16 -17.58 9.12
C LYS A 247 -5.77 -17.89 8.54
N GLY A 248 -4.74 -17.15 8.94
CA GLY A 248 -3.39 -17.25 8.36
C GLY A 248 -2.49 -18.38 8.86
N GLN A 249 -2.97 -19.34 9.66
CA GLN A 249 -2.12 -20.43 10.20
C GLN A 249 -2.79 -21.82 10.25
N ALA A 250 -3.67 -22.13 9.30
CA ALA A 250 -4.24 -23.48 9.19
C ALA A 250 -4.23 -24.00 7.75
N THR A 251 -3.10 -23.91 7.06
CA THR A 251 -2.80 -24.75 5.89
C THR A 251 -1.31 -24.78 5.63
N THR A 252 -0.83 -26.02 5.50
CA THR A 252 0.52 -26.53 5.19
C THR A 252 1.62 -26.32 6.23
#